data_AF-A0A7Z0Q2Q1-F1
#
_entry.id   AF-A0A7Z0Q2Q1-F1
#
_cell.length_a   1.000
_cell.length_b   1.000
_cell.length_c   1.000
_cell.angle_alpha   90.00
_cell.angle_beta   90.00
_cell.angle_gamma   90.00
#
_symmetry.space_group_name_H-M   'P 1'
#
loop_
_entity.id
_entity.type
_entity.pdbx_description
1 polymer ?
#
loop_
_entity_poly.entity_id
_entity_poly.type
_entity_poly.pdbx_seq_one_letter_code
_entity_poly.pdbx_strand_id
1 'polypeptide(L)' 'MTDTRTVAVLGTGIMGAAMARNIARAGHPLRVWNRSREKAEPLAADGARVAATPAEAVEGADVVVTMLYDGPAA' A
#
# COMPACT_ATOMS: atom_id res chain seq x y z
N MET A 1 -21.44 -4.70 10.54
CA MET A 1 -20.98 -4.73 9.14
C MET A 1 -19.67 -3.98 9.09
N THR A 2 -18.54 -4.65 8.84
CA THR A 2 -17.28 -3.95 8.57
C THR A 2 -17.37 -3.36 7.17
N ASP A 3 -17.24 -2.05 7.09
CA ASP A 3 -17.31 -1.30 5.84
C ASP A 3 -15.95 -1.41 5.13
N THR A 4 -15.93 -2.20 4.06
CA THR A 4 -14.72 -2.56 3.30
C THR A 4 -14.25 -1.36 2.48
N ARG A 5 -13.14 -0.75 2.89
CA ARG A 5 -12.46 0.35 2.19
C ARG A 5 -11.31 -0.13 1.32
N THR A 6 -11.16 0.46 0.14
CA THR A 6 -9.95 0.34 -0.68
C THR A 6 -8.84 1.21 -0.09
N VAL A 7 -7.70 0.59 0.22
CA VAL A 7 -6.56 1.25 0.85
C VAL A 7 -5.37 1.26 -0.09
N ALA A 8 -4.71 2.41 -0.22
CA ALA A 8 -3.44 2.55 -0.91
C ALA A 8 -2.32 2.79 0.12
N VAL A 9 -1.26 1.97 0.10
CA VAL A 9 -0.05 2.19 0.91
C VAL A 9 1.10 2.61 -0.01
N LEU A 10 1.57 3.85 0.16
CA LEU A 10 2.73 4.39 -0.55
C LEU A 10 3.95 4.32 0.36
N GLY A 11 4.88 3.43 0.03
CA GLY A 11 6.06 3.11 0.81
C GLY A 11 5.91 1.79 1.58
N THR A 12 6.74 0.82 1.21
CA THR A 12 6.71 -0.55 1.74
C THR A 12 8.03 -0.94 2.43
N GLY A 13 8.61 0.01 3.19
CA GLY A 13 9.69 -0.29 4.12
C GLY A 13 9.24 -1.17 5.28
N ILE A 14 10.06 -1.32 6.33
CA ILE A 14 9.76 -2.20 7.48
C ILE A 14 8.35 -1.94 8.05
N MET A 15 8.04 -0.68 8.34
CA MET A 15 6.71 -0.30 8.86
C MET A 15 5.61 -0.41 7.81
N GLY A 16 5.86 0.11 6.60
CA GLY A 16 4.90 0.09 5.48
C GLY A 16 4.41 -1.33 5.14
N ALA A 17 5.34 -2.27 5.02
CA ALA A 17 5.04 -3.66 4.72
C ALA A 17 4.26 -4.35 5.86
N ALA A 18 4.59 -4.09 7.13
CA ALA A 18 3.85 -4.64 8.26
C ALA A 18 2.39 -4.15 8.29
N MET A 19 2.17 -2.84 8.05
CA MET A 19 0.82 -2.29 7.97
C MET A 19 0.05 -2.84 6.77
N ALA A 20 0.67 -2.92 5.60
CA ALA A 20 0.07 -3.50 4.40
C ALA A 20 -0.45 -4.92 4.66
N ARG A 21 0.36 -5.79 5.28
CA ARG A 21 -0.07 -7.15 5.64
C ARG A 21 -1.27 -7.17 6.58
N ASN A 22 -1.28 -6.30 7.58
CA ASN A 22 -2.40 -6.21 8.52
C ASN A 22 -3.68 -5.72 7.84
N ILE A 23 -3.57 -4.73 6.95
CA ILE A 23 -4.70 -4.20 6.18
C ILE A 23 -5.28 -5.29 5.26
N ALA A 24 -4.42 -6.04 4.55
CA ALA A 24 -4.87 -7.15 3.71
C ALA A 24 -5.53 -8.27 4.52
N ARG A 25 -4.95 -8.65 5.68
CA ARG A 25 -5.53 -9.65 6.59
C ARG A 25 -6.88 -9.22 7.17
N ALA A 26 -7.11 -7.92 7.32
CA ALA A 26 -8.40 -7.37 7.73
C ALA A 26 -9.47 -7.41 6.62
N GLY A 27 -9.10 -7.83 5.40
CA GLY A 27 -10.03 -7.99 4.27
C GLY A 27 -10.26 -6.72 3.44
N HIS A 28 -9.43 -5.69 3.60
CA HIS A 28 -9.51 -4.48 2.79
C HIS A 28 -8.80 -4.68 1.44
N PRO A 29 -9.44 -4.33 0.30
CA PRO A 29 -8.76 -4.24 -0.99
C PRO A 29 -7.54 -3.33 -0.87
N LEU A 30 -6.36 -3.91 -1.06
CA LEU A 30 -5.11 -3.24 -0.80
C LEU A 30 -4.33 -3.03 -2.09
N ARG A 31 -3.86 -1.80 -2.29
CA ARG A 31 -2.92 -1.43 -3.34
C ARG A 31 -1.65 -0.92 -2.68
N VAL A 32 -0.51 -1.36 -3.20
CA VAL A 32 0.80 -0.99 -2.67
C VAL A 32 1.67 -0.43 -3.78
N TRP A 33 2.46 0.59 -3.44
CA TRP A 33 3.49 1.09 -4.31
C TRP A 33 4.73 1.47 -3.50
N ASN A 34 5.90 1.31 -4.11
CA ASN A 34 7.15 1.80 -3.57
C ASN A 34 8.12 2.15 -4.72
N ARG A 35 9.04 3.09 -4.48
CA ARG A 35 10.10 3.46 -5.44
C ARG A 35 10.91 2.24 -5.90
N SER A 36 11.27 1.40 -4.94
CA SER A 36 11.85 0.07 -5.15
C SER A 36 10.73 -0.96 -5.24
N ARG A 37 10.35 -1.36 -6.46
CA ARG A 37 9.25 -2.30 -6.72
C ARG A 37 9.46 -3.65 -6.03
N GLU A 38 10.71 -4.10 -5.95
CA GLU A 38 11.11 -5.35 -5.29
C GLU A 38 10.74 -5.40 -3.80
N LYS A 39 10.53 -4.25 -3.16
CA LYS A 39 10.05 -4.17 -1.76
C LYS A 39 8.52 -4.28 -1.65
N ALA A 40 7.78 -4.06 -2.73
CA ALA A 40 6.33 -4.17 -2.77
C ALA A 40 5.87 -5.54 -3.30
N GLU A 41 6.64 -6.15 -4.20
CA GLU A 41 6.35 -7.46 -4.80
C GLU A 41 5.98 -8.58 -3.81
N PRO A 42 6.69 -8.75 -2.67
CA PRO A 42 6.34 -9.79 -1.71
C PRO A 42 4.91 -9.67 -1.14
N LEU A 43 4.34 -8.45 -1.11
CA LEU A 43 3.00 -8.20 -0.59
C LEU A 43 1.90 -8.70 -1.54
N ALA A 44 2.24 -9.05 -2.80
CA ALA A 44 1.29 -9.70 -3.70
C ALA A 44 0.82 -11.05 -3.17
N ALA A 45 1.72 -11.80 -2.51
CA ALA A 45 1.38 -13.06 -1.86
C ALA A 45 0.44 -12.86 -0.65
N ASP A 46 0.43 -11.67 -0.06
CA ASP A 46 -0.49 -11.26 1.01
C ASP A 46 -1.82 -10.71 0.46
N GLY A 47 -2.05 -10.72 -0.86
CA GLY A 47 -3.29 -10.25 -1.50
C GLY A 47 -3.27 -8.77 -1.92
N ALA A 48 -2.13 -8.09 -1.83
CA ALA A 48 -2.01 -6.71 -2.29
C ALA A 48 -1.85 -6.64 -3.82
N ARG A 49 -2.50 -5.66 -4.45
CA ARG A 49 -2.18 -5.27 -5.83
C ARG A 49 -0.96 -4.36 -5.85
N VAL A 50 0.13 -4.79 -6.47
CA VAL A 50 1.34 -3.98 -6.65
C VAL A 50 1.15 -3.05 -7.85
N ALA A 51 0.99 -1.75 -7.59
CA ALA A 51 0.83 -0.74 -8.62
C ALA A 51 2.18 -0.41 -9.28
N ALA A 52 2.18 -0.03 -10.55
CA ALA A 52 3.38 0.41 -11.28
C ALA A 52 3.76 1.86 -10.94
N THR A 53 2.76 2.71 -10.62
CA THR A 53 2.96 4.12 -10.28
C THR A 53 2.22 4.51 -9.00
N PRO A 54 2.62 5.57 -8.28
CA PRO A 54 1.89 6.02 -7.11
C PRO A 54 0.49 6.54 -7.48
N ALA A 55 0.33 7.17 -8.65
CA ALA A 55 -0.95 7.61 -9.18
C ALA A 55 -1.92 6.42 -9.35
N GLU A 56 -1.46 5.34 -9.96
CA GLU A 56 -2.23 4.11 -10.11
C GLU A 56 -2.60 3.45 -8.77
N ALA A 57 -1.76 3.60 -7.74
CA ALA A 57 -2.08 3.08 -6.41
C ALA A 57 -3.25 3.83 -5.76
N VAL A 58 -3.29 5.15 -5.89
CA VAL A 58 -4.27 6.02 -5.21
C VAL A 58 -5.57 6.21 -5.98
N GLU A 59 -5.59 5.93 -7.28
CA GLU A 59 -6.77 6.13 -8.16
C GLU A 59 -8.02 5.42 -7.61
N GLY A 60 -8.98 6.17 -7.08
CA GLY A 60 -10.20 5.61 -6.47
C GLY A 60 -9.99 4.84 -5.16
N ALA A 61 -8.92 5.12 -4.42
CA ALA A 61 -8.74 4.63 -3.06
C ALA A 61 -9.55 5.49 -2.06
N ASP A 62 -10.16 4.85 -1.07
CA ASP A 62 -10.89 5.54 0.00
C ASP A 62 -9.92 6.10 1.06
N VAL A 63 -8.78 5.42 1.25
CA VAL A 63 -7.75 5.78 2.22
C VAL A 63 -6.37 5.67 1.57
N VAL A 64 -5.55 6.70 1.75
CA VAL A 64 -4.14 6.70 1.35
C VAL A 64 -3.26 6.78 2.59
N VAL A 65 -2.36 5.82 2.74
CA VAL A 65 -1.35 5.75 3.81
C VAL A 65 0.01 6.00 3.20
N THR A 66 0.65 7.11 3.56
CA THR A 66 2.04 7.40 3.18
C THR A 66 2.97 6.95 4.30
N MET A 67 3.92 6.07 3.98
CA MET A 67 4.92 5.58 4.90
C MET A 67 6.31 5.68 4.28
N LEU A 68 6.80 6.92 4.26
CA LEU A 68 8.03 7.33 3.58
C LEU A 68 9.17 7.57 4.59
N TYR A 69 10.38 7.76 4.07
CA TYR A 69 11.56 7.99 4.91
C TYR A 69 11.57 9.40 5.52
N ASP A 70 11.15 10.40 4.75
CA ASP A 70 11.16 11.81 5.09
C ASP A 70 10.00 12.57 4.43
N GLY A 71 9.80 13.81 4.87
CA GLY A 71 8.72 14.69 4.43
C GLY A 71 8.97 15.48 3.14
N PRO A 72 10.19 15.94 2.82
CA PRO A 72 10.45 16.63 1.56
C PRO A 72 10.35 15.66 0.37
N ALA A 73 9.36 15.88 -0.47
CA ALA A 73 9.32 15.32 -1.82
C ALA A 73 9.51 16.49 -2.80
N ALA A 74 10.64 16.51 -3.50
CA ALA A 74 10.95 17.50 -4.53
C ALA A 74 10.11 17.26 -5.79
#